data_AF-A0A6N8ISD1-F1
#
_entry.id   AF-A0A6N8ISD1-F1
#
_cell.length_a   1.000
_cell.length_b   1.000
_cell.length_c   1.000
_cell.angle_alpha   90.00
_cell.angle_beta   90.00
_cell.angle_gamma   90.00
#
_symmetry.space_group_name_H-M   'P 1'
#
loop_
_entity.id
_entity.type
_entity.pdbx_description
1 polymer ?
#
loop_
_entity_poly.entity_id
_entity_poly.type
_entity_poly.pdbx_seq_one_letter_code
_entity_poly.pdbx_strand_id
1 'polypeptide(L)'
;MVKKTTSGTDDSADPTGSAQFAGTVKDSASKIWLAGLGAFAKAQEEGGKVFETLVKEGLSIQRKTQAAAGERLNEATSRMASMATGFTSRTSGQWDKLETIFEERVAKSLNRLGVPSARDVEALQARIDELQRTVDRLSARSVGKSAPAAGGAAKSTARKRPVRKTAKPPA
;
A
#
# COMPACT_ATOMS: atom_id res chain seq x y z
N MET A 1 -68.46 -41.46 46.03
CA MET A 1 -68.41 -41.40 47.51
C MET A 1 -67.58 -40.21 47.93
N VAL A 2 -68.14 -39.43 48.84
CA VAL A 2 -67.70 -38.12 49.34
C VAL A 2 -66.60 -38.26 50.38
N LYS A 3 -65.57 -37.41 50.32
CA LYS A 3 -65.19 -36.61 51.50
C LYS A 3 -64.52 -35.29 51.09
N LYS A 4 -65.19 -34.22 51.53
CA LYS A 4 -64.95 -32.80 51.32
C LYS A 4 -64.47 -32.22 52.64
N THR A 5 -63.41 -31.42 52.60
CA THR A 5 -63.11 -30.28 53.50
C THR A 5 -62.07 -29.43 52.76
N THR A 6 -62.43 -28.50 51.87
CA THR A 6 -62.69 -27.06 52.15
C THR A 6 -62.09 -26.50 53.43
N SER A 7 -60.99 -25.75 53.27
CA SER A 7 -60.68 -24.46 53.92
C SER A 7 -59.19 -24.19 53.65
N GLY A 8 -58.71 -23.07 53.14
CA GLY A 8 -59.27 -21.77 52.82
C GLY A 8 -58.05 -20.96 52.40
N THR A 9 -58.16 -20.27 51.28
CA THR A 9 -57.21 -19.23 50.88
C THR A 9 -57.28 -18.13 51.92
N ASP A 10 -56.23 -17.97 52.73
CA ASP A 10 -55.95 -16.72 53.43
C ASP A 10 -54.61 -16.19 52.95
N ASP A 11 -54.73 -15.39 51.90
CA ASP A 11 -53.86 -14.27 51.60
C ASP A 11 -53.92 -13.30 52.79
N SER A 12 -53.08 -13.54 53.79
CA SER A 12 -52.72 -12.54 54.79
C SER A 12 -51.29 -12.12 54.50
N ALA A 13 -51.15 -11.16 53.60
CA ALA A 13 -49.96 -10.34 53.51
C ALA A 13 -49.77 -9.63 54.86
N ASP A 14 -48.99 -10.24 55.76
CA ASP A 14 -48.41 -9.54 56.90
C ASP A 14 -47.36 -8.56 56.34
N PRO A 15 -47.62 -7.24 56.35
CA PRO A 15 -46.65 -6.25 55.87
C PRO A 15 -45.39 -6.25 56.76
N THR A 16 -45.48 -6.81 57.96
CA THR A 16 -44.42 -6.86 58.96
C THR A 16 -43.38 -7.95 58.68
N GLY A 17 -43.80 -9.14 58.23
CA GLY A 17 -42.89 -10.25 57.93
C GLY A 17 -42.11 -10.06 56.63
N SER A 18 -42.77 -9.52 55.60
CA SER A 18 -42.14 -9.17 54.32
C SER A 18 -41.15 -8.00 54.46
N ALA A 19 -41.46 -6.99 55.28
CA ALA A 19 -40.55 -5.90 55.59
C ALA A 19 -39.31 -6.35 56.38
N GLN A 20 -39.48 -7.30 57.32
CA GLN A 20 -38.34 -7.87 58.06
C GLN A 20 -37.44 -8.74 57.17
N PHE A 21 -38.02 -9.53 56.26
CA PHE A 21 -37.24 -10.30 55.28
C PHE A 21 -36.54 -9.40 54.25
N ALA A 22 -37.22 -8.36 53.74
CA ALA A 22 -36.60 -7.37 52.86
C ALA A 22 -35.46 -6.62 53.56
N GLY A 23 -35.59 -6.33 54.86
CA GLY A 23 -34.54 -5.75 55.69
C GLY A 23 -33.30 -6.65 55.80
N THR A 24 -33.47 -7.94 56.11
CA THR A 24 -32.33 -8.87 56.26
C THR A 24 -31.64 -9.17 54.93
N VAL A 25 -32.38 -9.22 53.81
CA VAL A 25 -31.81 -9.36 52.47
C VAL A 25 -31.03 -8.10 52.08
N LYS A 26 -31.56 -6.90 52.35
CA LYS A 26 -30.85 -5.64 52.12
C LYS A 26 -29.57 -5.53 52.95
N ASP A 27 -29.62 -5.91 54.22
CA ASP A 27 -28.45 -5.92 55.09
C ASP A 27 -27.40 -6.94 54.64
N SER A 28 -27.83 -8.10 54.16
CA SER A 28 -26.94 -9.13 53.61
C SER A 28 -26.32 -8.68 52.29
N ALA A 29 -27.10 -8.08 51.39
CA ALA A 29 -26.62 -7.50 50.14
C ALA A 29 -25.63 -6.36 50.39
N SER A 30 -25.90 -5.50 51.38
CA SER A 30 -24.99 -4.44 51.80
C SER A 30 -23.68 -5.00 52.36
N LYS A 31 -23.74 -6.08 53.14
CA LYS A 31 -22.53 -6.77 53.65
C LYS A 31 -21.73 -7.41 52.52
N ILE A 32 -22.38 -8.05 51.55
CA ILE A 32 -21.71 -8.62 50.37
C ILE A 32 -21.05 -7.52 49.54
N TRP A 33 -21.72 -6.38 49.37
CA TRP A 33 -21.18 -5.24 48.63
C TRP A 33 -19.96 -4.63 49.33
N LEU A 34 -20.04 -4.41 50.64
CA LEU A 34 -18.92 -3.90 51.44
C LEU A 34 -17.76 -4.90 51.49
N ALA A 35 -18.04 -6.20 51.56
CA ALA A 35 -17.03 -7.24 51.46
C ALA A 35 -16.38 -7.28 50.06
N GLY A 36 -17.16 -7.08 49.00
CA GLY A 36 -16.67 -6.96 47.63
C GLY A 36 -15.75 -5.75 47.44
N LEU A 37 -16.12 -4.59 47.98
CA LEU A 37 -15.28 -3.39 47.99
C LEU A 37 -14.02 -3.55 48.85
N GLY A 38 -14.11 -4.22 50.01
CA GLY A 38 -12.97 -4.51 50.87
C GLY A 38 -11.98 -5.49 50.23
N ALA A 39 -12.48 -6.54 49.55
CA ALA A 39 -11.65 -7.48 48.82
C ALA A 39 -10.99 -6.83 47.59
N PHE A 40 -11.70 -5.95 46.87
CA PHE A 40 -11.14 -5.20 45.75
C PHE A 40 -10.05 -4.21 46.21
N ALA A 41 -10.28 -3.50 47.33
CA ALA A 41 -9.27 -2.63 47.94
C ALA A 41 -8.03 -3.43 48.38
N LYS A 42 -8.22 -4.62 48.98
CA LYS A 42 -7.11 -5.49 49.37
C LYS A 42 -6.35 -6.07 48.18
N ALA A 43 -7.04 -6.37 47.08
CA ALA A 43 -6.42 -6.76 45.82
C ALA A 43 -5.65 -5.60 45.15
N GLN A 44 -6.07 -4.35 45.33
CA GLN A 44 -5.28 -3.17 44.91
C GLN A 44 -4.01 -3.01 45.76
N GLU A 45 -4.12 -3.17 47.08
CA GLU A 45 -2.98 -3.03 48.01
C GLU A 45 -1.93 -4.15 47.85
N GLU A 46 -2.38 -5.39 47.65
CA GLU A 46 -1.50 -6.54 47.41
C GLU A 46 -1.10 -6.68 45.92
N GLY A 47 -1.90 -6.14 45.01
CA GLY A 47 -1.69 -6.17 43.57
C GLY A 47 -0.44 -5.42 43.12
N GLY A 48 -0.07 -4.33 43.79
CA GLY A 48 1.17 -3.59 43.50
C GLY A 48 2.43 -4.43 43.72
N LYS A 49 2.49 -5.23 44.79
CA LYS A 49 3.65 -6.10 45.08
C LYS A 49 3.76 -7.26 44.10
N VAL A 50 2.62 -7.85 43.73
CA VAL A 50 2.57 -8.91 42.73
C VAL A 50 2.92 -8.35 41.35
N PHE A 51 2.46 -7.15 41.02
CA PHE A 51 2.83 -6.44 39.78
C PHE A 51 4.32 -6.16 39.72
N GLU A 52 4.92 -5.56 40.76
CA GLU A 52 6.38 -5.31 40.81
C GLU A 52 7.19 -6.62 40.70
N THR A 53 6.71 -7.70 41.32
CA THR A 53 7.33 -9.03 41.20
C THR A 53 7.24 -9.55 39.77
N LEU A 54 6.06 -9.45 39.13
CA LEU A 54 5.85 -9.85 37.74
C LEU A 54 6.66 -9.00 36.76
N VAL A 55 6.80 -7.69 37.01
CA VAL A 55 7.63 -6.79 36.20
C VAL A 55 9.11 -7.16 36.34
N LYS A 56 9.59 -7.44 37.56
CA LYS A 56 10.97 -7.88 37.79
C LYS A 56 11.23 -9.25 37.13
N GLU A 57 10.29 -10.18 37.24
CA GLU A 57 10.34 -11.48 36.58
C GLU A 57 10.36 -11.30 35.04
N GLY A 58 9.48 -10.46 34.50
CA GLY A 58 9.39 -10.13 33.07
C GLY A 58 10.66 -9.47 32.52
N LEU A 59 11.26 -8.52 33.25
CA LEU A 59 12.56 -7.93 32.91
C LEU A 59 13.69 -8.97 32.96
N SER A 60 13.65 -9.89 33.92
CA SER A 60 14.63 -10.99 33.99
C SER A 60 14.49 -11.97 32.83
N ILE A 61 13.26 -12.30 32.44
CA ILE A 61 12.94 -13.15 31.30
C ILE A 61 13.34 -12.46 30.01
N GLN A 62 13.04 -11.17 29.85
CA GLN A 62 13.45 -10.40 28.68
C GLN A 62 14.98 -10.35 28.55
N ARG A 63 15.72 -10.12 29.64
CA ARG A 63 17.20 -10.16 29.62
C ARG A 63 17.74 -11.55 29.28
N LYS A 64 17.17 -12.61 29.85
CA LYS A 64 17.54 -14.00 29.54
C LYS A 64 17.23 -14.35 28.07
N THR A 65 16.07 -13.94 27.58
CA THR A 65 15.65 -14.13 26.18
C THR A 65 16.49 -13.29 25.23
N GLN A 66 16.86 -12.05 25.57
CA GLN A 66 17.72 -11.21 24.74
C GLN A 66 19.16 -11.76 24.70
N ALA A 67 19.69 -12.27 25.82
CA ALA A 67 20.99 -12.92 25.85
C ALA A 67 20.98 -14.21 25.02
N ALA A 68 19.99 -15.08 25.24
CA ALA A 68 19.84 -16.32 24.48
C ALA A 68 19.55 -16.07 22.99
N ALA A 69 18.68 -15.11 22.67
CA ALA A 69 18.38 -14.73 21.30
C ALA A 69 19.57 -14.04 20.64
N GLY A 70 20.32 -13.21 21.35
CA GLY A 70 21.55 -12.58 20.84
C GLY A 70 22.61 -13.62 20.49
N GLU A 71 22.82 -14.61 21.34
CA GLU A 71 23.76 -15.70 21.10
C GLU A 71 23.29 -16.61 19.95
N ARG A 72 22.00 -16.96 19.91
CA ARG A 72 21.41 -17.75 18.82
C ARG A 72 21.36 -17.02 17.50
N LEU A 73 21.05 -15.72 17.49
CA LEU A 73 21.07 -14.89 16.29
C LEU A 73 22.48 -14.71 15.79
N ASN A 74 23.46 -14.47 16.66
CA ASN A 74 24.85 -14.32 16.24
C ASN A 74 25.41 -15.64 15.69
N GLU A 75 25.08 -16.77 16.34
CA GLU A 75 25.45 -18.11 15.86
C GLU A 75 24.74 -18.44 14.53
N ALA A 76 23.43 -18.18 14.41
CA ALA A 76 22.68 -18.40 13.18
C ALA A 76 23.15 -17.47 12.05
N THR A 77 23.44 -16.21 12.34
CA THR A 77 23.99 -15.23 11.39
C THR A 77 25.37 -15.65 10.94
N SER A 78 26.24 -16.08 11.85
CA SER A 78 27.59 -16.58 11.53
C SER A 78 27.53 -17.85 10.66
N ARG A 79 26.64 -18.80 11.01
CA ARG A 79 26.39 -20.01 10.22
C ARG A 79 25.81 -19.67 8.85
N MET A 80 24.85 -18.75 8.76
CA MET A 80 24.26 -18.29 7.51
C MET A 80 25.28 -17.55 6.65
N ALA A 81 26.10 -16.68 7.23
CA ALA A 81 27.18 -15.98 6.54
C ALA A 81 28.24 -16.97 6.00
N SER A 82 28.58 -17.99 6.78
CA SER A 82 29.50 -19.06 6.36
C SER A 82 28.91 -19.91 5.23
N MET A 83 27.62 -20.27 5.33
CA MET A 83 26.90 -20.98 4.27
C MET A 83 26.76 -20.13 3.00
N ALA A 84 26.44 -18.85 3.13
CA ALA A 84 26.35 -17.91 2.02
C ALA A 84 27.71 -17.73 1.34
N THR A 85 28.80 -17.61 2.10
CA THR A 85 30.16 -17.51 1.54
C THR A 85 30.59 -18.81 0.84
N GLY A 86 30.28 -19.97 1.44
CA GLY A 86 30.56 -21.27 0.86
C GLY A 86 29.72 -21.60 -0.38
N PHE A 87 28.48 -21.15 -0.43
CA PHE A 87 27.57 -21.33 -1.57
C PHE A 87 27.87 -20.32 -2.70
N THR A 88 28.17 -19.07 -2.36
CA THR A 88 28.58 -18.04 -3.34
C THR A 88 29.88 -18.44 -4.05
N SER A 89 30.86 -18.97 -3.32
CA SER A 89 32.13 -19.41 -3.92
C SER A 89 32.01 -20.67 -4.77
N ARG A 90 31.10 -21.59 -4.45
CA ARG A 90 30.88 -22.85 -5.22
C ARG A 90 29.84 -22.73 -6.32
N THR A 91 29.08 -21.64 -6.38
CA THR A 91 27.87 -21.58 -7.20
C THR A 91 27.62 -20.19 -7.80
N SER A 92 28.66 -19.39 -8.01
CA SER A 92 28.60 -18.07 -8.66
C SER A 92 27.75 -18.06 -9.94
N GLY A 93 27.84 -19.10 -10.78
CA GLY A 93 27.02 -19.22 -11.99
C GLY A 93 25.51 -19.41 -11.79
N GLN A 94 25.04 -19.73 -10.57
CA GLN A 94 23.61 -19.69 -10.23
C GLN A 94 23.19 -18.32 -9.69
N TRP A 95 24.13 -17.55 -9.12
CA TRP A 95 23.89 -16.15 -8.77
C TRP A 95 23.66 -15.30 -10.02
N ASP A 96 24.38 -15.53 -11.11
CA ASP A 96 24.13 -14.85 -12.40
C ASP A 96 22.70 -15.12 -12.92
N LYS A 97 22.17 -16.34 -12.73
CA LYS A 97 20.78 -16.69 -13.09
C LYS A 97 19.77 -16.04 -12.16
N LEU A 98 20.08 -15.95 -10.87
CA LEU A 98 19.24 -15.24 -9.90
C LEU A 98 19.26 -13.73 -10.13
N GLU A 99 20.38 -13.16 -10.58
CA GLU A 99 20.49 -11.79 -11.02
C GLU A 99 19.56 -11.55 -12.22
N THR A 100 19.59 -12.43 -13.22
CA THR A 100 18.66 -12.34 -14.36
C THR A 100 17.18 -12.42 -13.93
N ILE A 101 16.82 -13.33 -13.01
CA ILE A 101 15.43 -13.47 -12.51
C ILE A 101 15.04 -12.28 -11.63
N PHE A 102 15.98 -11.77 -10.83
CA PHE A 102 15.78 -10.61 -9.99
C PHE A 102 15.57 -9.37 -10.85
N GLU A 103 16.40 -9.16 -11.86
CA GLU A 103 16.25 -8.11 -12.87
C GLU A 103 14.89 -8.22 -13.57
N GLU A 104 14.48 -9.42 -14.00
CA GLU A 104 13.16 -9.62 -14.62
C GLU A 104 12.03 -9.25 -13.64
N ARG A 105 12.16 -9.61 -12.36
CA ARG A 105 11.16 -9.31 -11.34
C ARG A 105 11.12 -7.83 -10.96
N VAL A 106 12.28 -7.18 -10.88
CA VAL A 106 12.41 -5.74 -10.63
C VAL A 106 11.89 -4.96 -11.82
N ALA A 107 12.28 -5.32 -13.04
CA ALA A 107 11.77 -4.73 -14.28
C ALA A 107 10.25 -4.88 -14.37
N LYS A 108 9.69 -6.06 -14.05
CA LYS A 108 8.24 -6.27 -14.00
C LYS A 108 7.53 -5.41 -12.94
N SER A 109 8.19 -5.14 -11.82
CA SER A 109 7.67 -4.29 -10.76
C SER A 109 7.73 -2.81 -11.13
N LEU A 110 8.83 -2.37 -11.75
CA LEU A 110 9.01 -1.02 -12.29
C LEU A 110 8.04 -0.72 -13.44
N ASN A 111 7.83 -1.67 -14.36
CA ASN A 111 6.83 -1.56 -15.41
C ASN A 111 5.41 -1.42 -14.82
N ARG A 112 5.09 -2.13 -13.73
CA ARG A 112 3.81 -1.97 -13.01
C ARG A 112 3.66 -0.62 -12.33
N LEU A 113 4.77 0.01 -11.96
CA LEU A 113 4.83 1.37 -11.42
C LEU A 113 4.86 2.45 -12.53
N GLY A 114 4.80 2.05 -13.80
CA GLY A 114 4.75 2.97 -14.94
C GLY A 114 6.11 3.48 -15.40
N VAL A 115 7.21 2.88 -14.96
CA VAL A 115 8.56 3.19 -15.45
C VAL A 115 8.76 2.43 -16.78
N PRO A 116 8.93 3.13 -17.93
CA PRO A 116 9.14 2.48 -19.22
C PRO A 116 10.50 1.78 -19.29
N SER A 117 10.58 0.64 -19.97
CA SER A 117 11.85 -0.07 -20.14
C SER A 117 12.70 0.52 -21.28
N ALA A 118 14.00 0.24 -21.29
CA ALA A 118 14.90 0.71 -22.35
C ALA A 118 14.45 0.25 -23.77
N ARG A 119 13.90 -0.96 -23.89
CA ARG A 119 13.35 -1.47 -25.16
C ARG A 119 12.13 -0.71 -25.63
N ASP A 120 11.30 -0.24 -24.70
CA ASP A 120 10.14 0.58 -25.04
C ASP A 120 10.58 1.93 -25.60
N VAL A 121 11.66 2.50 -25.05
CA VAL A 121 12.28 3.73 -25.55
C VAL A 121 12.88 3.55 -26.95
N GLU A 122 13.62 2.46 -27.18
CA GLU A 122 14.17 2.15 -28.51
C GLU A 122 13.07 1.91 -29.56
N ALA A 123 12.02 1.17 -29.20
CA ALA A 123 10.89 0.95 -30.09
C ALA A 123 10.16 2.25 -30.43
N LEU A 124 10.09 3.19 -29.48
CA LEU A 124 9.54 4.52 -29.71
C LEU A 124 10.44 5.34 -30.65
N GLN A 125 11.76 5.32 -30.44
CA GLN A 125 12.73 5.99 -31.33
C GLN A 125 12.62 5.50 -32.77
N ALA A 126 12.58 4.17 -32.99
CA ALA A 126 12.43 3.61 -34.32
C ALA A 126 11.11 4.06 -35.01
N ARG A 127 10.01 4.17 -34.24
CA ARG A 127 8.74 4.70 -34.75
C ARG A 127 8.84 6.18 -35.08
N ILE A 128 9.54 6.98 -34.27
CA ILE A 128 9.77 8.41 -34.51
C ILE A 128 10.58 8.59 -35.80
N ASP A 129 11.63 7.81 -36.01
CA ASP A 129 12.45 7.88 -37.22
C ASP A 129 11.62 7.58 -38.49
N GLU A 130 10.75 6.56 -38.42
CA GLU A 130 9.88 6.22 -39.56
C GLU A 130 8.81 7.29 -39.82
N LEU A 131 8.27 7.88 -38.75
CA LEU A 131 7.36 9.03 -38.85
C LEU A 131 8.07 10.24 -39.45
N GLN A 132 9.31 10.54 -39.04
CA GLN A 132 10.12 11.62 -39.61
C GLN A 132 10.34 11.40 -41.11
N ARG A 133 10.72 10.19 -41.54
CA ARG A 133 10.85 9.87 -42.97
C ARG A 133 9.55 10.06 -43.75
N THR A 134 8.42 9.72 -43.14
CA THR A 134 7.10 9.89 -43.77
C THR A 134 6.71 11.36 -43.87
N VAL A 135 6.97 12.15 -42.83
CA VAL A 135 6.74 13.60 -42.81
C VAL A 135 7.65 14.31 -43.82
N ASP A 136 8.93 13.97 -43.89
CA ASP A 136 9.86 14.53 -44.88
C ASP A 136 9.40 14.24 -46.30
N ARG A 137 8.94 13.01 -46.57
CA ARG A 137 8.39 12.62 -47.87
C ARG A 137 7.12 13.40 -48.22
N LEU A 138 6.22 13.61 -47.25
CA LEU A 138 4.99 14.38 -47.44
C LEU A 138 5.28 15.88 -47.60
N SER A 139 6.24 16.41 -46.85
CA SER A 139 6.71 17.80 -46.95
C SER A 139 7.34 18.06 -48.32
N ALA A 140 8.23 17.16 -48.80
CA ALA A 140 8.79 17.23 -50.14
C ALA A 140 7.72 17.14 -51.25
N ARG A 141 6.67 16.32 -51.04
CA ARG A 141 5.51 16.24 -51.95
C ARG A 141 4.67 17.52 -51.96
N SER A 142 4.56 18.21 -50.83
CA SER A 142 3.82 19.48 -50.69
C SER A 142 4.55 20.66 -51.33
N VAL A 143 5.89 20.71 -51.22
CA VAL A 143 6.72 21.71 -51.91
C VAL A 143 6.77 21.43 -53.43
N GLY A 144 6.68 20.16 -53.84
CA GLY A 144 6.61 19.75 -55.24
C GLY A 144 5.27 19.98 -55.95
N LYS A 145 4.23 20.52 -55.28
CA LYS A 145 2.95 20.87 -55.92
C LYS A 145 2.84 22.36 -56.30
N SER A 146 3.95 23.11 -56.24
CA SER A 146 4.10 24.35 -57.03
C SER A 146 5.17 24.16 -58.09
N ALA A 147 4.76 24.34 -59.35
CA ALA A 147 5.47 24.22 -60.63
C ALA A 147 5.57 22.78 -61.19
N PRO A 148 5.16 22.57 -62.47
CA PRO A 148 5.73 23.32 -63.59
C PRO A 148 4.70 23.85 -64.61
N ALA A 149 4.86 25.10 -65.05
CA ALA A 149 4.30 25.57 -66.32
C ALA A 149 5.46 25.90 -67.26
N ALA A 150 6.07 24.85 -67.81
CA ALA A 150 6.89 24.94 -69.00
C ALA A 150 6.32 23.96 -70.03
N GLY A 151 5.60 24.51 -71.01
CA GLY A 151 5.00 23.76 -72.12
C GLY A 151 4.37 24.76 -73.09
N GLY A 152 5.07 25.02 -74.20
CA GLY A 152 4.82 26.16 -75.08
C GLY A 152 3.66 26.00 -76.08
N ALA A 153 3.32 27.13 -76.73
CA ALA A 153 2.57 27.15 -77.98
C ALA A 153 2.89 28.42 -78.79
N ALA A 154 3.48 28.18 -79.96
CA ALA A 154 3.26 28.81 -81.26
C ALA A 154 3.04 30.34 -81.44
N LYS A 155 3.92 30.90 -82.28
CA LYS A 155 3.69 31.88 -83.37
C LYS A 155 2.76 33.08 -83.10
N SER A 156 3.34 34.28 -83.13
CA SER A 156 2.81 35.35 -83.99
C SER A 156 3.89 36.36 -84.37
N THR A 157 4.09 36.47 -85.68
CA THR A 157 4.81 37.54 -86.38
C THR A 157 4.08 38.86 -86.24
N ALA A 158 4.77 39.96 -85.91
CA ALA A 158 4.68 41.24 -86.62
C ALA A 158 5.38 42.36 -85.85
N ARG A 159 6.44 42.87 -86.46
CA ARG A 159 7.07 44.14 -86.17
C ARG A 159 6.13 45.28 -86.57
N LYS A 160 5.64 46.10 -85.63
CA LYS A 160 5.31 47.52 -85.88
C LYS A 160 5.66 48.42 -84.69
N ARG A 161 6.12 49.60 -85.08
CA ARG A 161 6.88 50.69 -84.43
C ARG A 161 6.09 51.50 -83.36
N PRO A 162 6.73 52.50 -82.68
CA PRO A 162 6.61 52.80 -81.25
C PRO A 162 5.69 54.02 -80.95
N VAL A 163 5.92 54.68 -79.78
CA VAL A 163 5.35 55.94 -79.22
C VAL A 163 4.31 55.60 -78.12
N ARG A 164 4.35 56.10 -76.87
CA ARG A 164 4.61 57.46 -76.36
C ARG A 164 4.92 57.47 -74.85
N LYS A 165 5.55 58.56 -74.44
CA LYS A 165 6.03 59.01 -73.12
C LYS A 165 4.96 59.19 -72.02
N THR A 166 5.50 59.47 -70.81
CA THR A 166 4.98 60.24 -69.64
C THR A 166 4.27 59.39 -68.57
N ALA A 167 4.47 59.56 -67.25
CA ALA A 167 5.35 60.40 -66.42
C ALA A 167 5.40 59.84 -64.96
N LYS A 168 6.47 60.18 -64.24
CA LYS A 168 6.68 60.18 -62.75
C LYS A 168 5.59 61.00 -62.02
N PRO A 169 5.51 61.13 -60.66
CA PRO A 169 6.41 60.67 -59.58
C PRO A 169 5.73 60.11 -58.30
N PRO A 170 6.50 59.74 -57.25
CA PRO A 170 6.00 59.11 -56.03
C PRO A 170 5.60 60.08 -54.92
N ALA A 171 4.81 59.57 -53.98
CA ALA A 171 4.86 59.90 -52.55
C ALA A 171 4.78 58.58 -51.77
#